data_AF-A0A4S4AP94-F1
#
_entry.id   AF-A0A4S4AP94-F1
#
_cell.length_a   1.000
_cell.length_b   1.000
_cell.length_c   1.000
_cell.angle_alpha   90.00
_cell.angle_beta   90.00
_cell.angle_gamma   90.00
#
_symmetry.space_group_name_H-M   'P 1'
#
loop_
_entity.id
_entity.type
_entity.pdbx_description
1 polymer ?
#
loop_
_entity_poly.entity_id
_entity_poly.type
_entity_poly.pdbx_seq_one_letter_code
_entity_poly.pdbx_strand_id
1 'polypeptide(L)'
;MSLEKSRSRAQRTSIDTEEARAWVGFYRRVGHDPAIAAEVITELAADPEMKRAHLALYLCCRESLRRHEARETRNKRIGQFVRGLCHSLFIRPVVTLQQRLRNGRDMAVECLPEVADPRAAAQVRRLPRKTAGTATRPASDQRPTPADPAPATAEGPAPPDVKVPLRAT
;
A
#
# COMPACT_ATOMS: atom_id res chain seq x y z
N MET A 1 -66.98 -8.28 35.43
CA MET A 1 -65.65 -8.68 34.95
C MET A 1 -65.33 -8.02 33.59
N SER A 2 -65.17 -6.68 33.52
CA SER A 2 -65.04 -5.99 32.21
C SER A 2 -63.84 -5.02 32.10
N LEU A 3 -63.09 -4.79 33.18
CA LEU A 3 -61.98 -3.83 33.21
C LEU A 3 -60.70 -4.32 32.50
N GLU A 4 -60.47 -5.63 32.43
CA GLU A 4 -59.32 -6.20 31.71
C GLU A 4 -59.47 -6.07 30.18
N LYS A 5 -60.70 -6.14 29.67
CA LYS A 5 -60.99 -6.02 28.23
C LYS A 5 -60.87 -4.58 27.73
N SER A 6 -61.09 -3.57 28.58
CA SER A 6 -60.82 -2.17 28.23
C SER A 6 -59.33 -1.84 28.33
N ARG A 7 -58.62 -2.31 29.37
CA ARG A 7 -57.17 -2.10 29.53
C ARG A 7 -56.37 -2.68 28.36
N SER A 8 -56.70 -3.87 27.89
CA SER A 8 -56.00 -4.49 26.74
C SER A 8 -56.23 -3.74 25.42
N ARG A 9 -57.41 -3.15 25.19
CA ARG A 9 -57.66 -2.28 24.02
C ARG A 9 -56.83 -1.00 24.10
N ALA A 10 -56.78 -0.34 25.26
CA ALA A 10 -55.98 0.86 25.48
C ALA A 10 -54.47 0.60 25.28
N GLN A 11 -53.98 -0.56 25.76
CA GLN A 11 -52.59 -0.98 25.53
C GLN A 11 -52.28 -1.18 24.04
N ARG A 12 -53.15 -1.85 23.28
CA ARG A 12 -52.99 -1.99 21.81
C ARG A 12 -52.88 -0.63 21.13
N THR A 13 -53.82 0.28 21.39
CA THR A 13 -53.75 1.63 20.81
C THR A 13 -52.50 2.40 21.20
N SER A 14 -51.93 2.19 22.40
CA SER A 14 -50.66 2.81 22.77
C SER A 14 -49.46 2.23 22.01
N ILE A 15 -49.47 0.91 21.75
CA ILE A 15 -48.45 0.24 20.94
C ILE A 15 -48.53 0.77 19.50
N ASP A 16 -49.72 0.81 18.90
CA ASP A 16 -49.94 1.35 17.55
C ASP A 16 -49.40 2.79 17.41
N THR A 17 -49.57 3.65 18.44
CA THR A 17 -49.05 5.02 18.43
C THR A 17 -47.54 5.14 18.60
N GLU A 18 -46.91 4.27 19.40
CA GLU A 18 -45.45 4.25 19.54
C GLU A 18 -44.78 3.61 18.32
N GLU A 19 -45.42 2.64 17.68
CA GLU A 19 -44.96 2.08 16.41
C GLU A 19 -45.02 3.14 15.29
N ALA A 20 -46.12 3.89 15.18
CA ALA A 20 -46.24 5.02 14.26
C ALA A 20 -45.13 6.08 14.48
N ARG A 21 -44.74 6.33 15.73
CA ARG A 21 -43.59 7.19 16.07
C ARG A 21 -42.25 6.57 15.67
N ALA A 22 -42.08 5.26 15.88
CA ALA A 22 -40.88 4.53 15.49
C ALA A 22 -40.67 4.61 13.96
N TRP A 23 -41.74 4.45 13.16
CA TRP A 23 -41.70 4.62 11.70
C TRP A 23 -41.19 6.00 11.28
N VAL A 24 -41.71 7.09 11.87
CA VAL A 24 -41.20 8.45 11.62
C VAL A 24 -39.72 8.57 12.00
N GLY A 25 -39.28 7.92 13.08
CA GLY A 25 -37.89 7.80 13.47
C GLY A 25 -37.01 7.14 12.41
N PHE A 26 -37.47 6.03 11.81
CA PHE A 26 -36.75 5.34 10.73
C PHE A 26 -36.67 6.19 9.46
N TYR A 27 -37.76 6.83 9.01
CA TYR A 27 -37.74 7.75 7.87
C TYR A 27 -36.66 8.83 7.99
N ARG A 28 -36.47 9.40 9.20
CA ARG A 28 -35.44 10.42 9.44
C ARG A 28 -34.02 9.84 9.46
N ARG A 29 -33.82 8.62 9.97
CA ARG A 29 -32.48 8.00 10.12
C ARG A 29 -31.96 7.32 8.85
N VAL A 30 -32.83 6.68 8.06
CA VAL A 30 -32.48 5.89 6.86
C VAL A 30 -31.65 6.66 5.81
N GLY A 31 -31.82 7.99 5.72
CA GLY A 31 -31.03 8.84 4.82
C GLY A 31 -29.60 9.15 5.32
N HIS A 32 -29.33 8.98 6.61
CA HIS A 32 -28.05 9.26 7.25
C HIS A 32 -27.28 7.99 7.63
N ASP A 33 -27.99 6.95 8.05
CA ASP A 33 -27.42 5.69 8.54
C ASP A 33 -27.71 4.54 7.55
N PRO A 34 -26.68 4.02 6.85
CA PRO A 34 -26.85 2.91 5.91
C PRO A 34 -27.06 1.56 6.61
N ALA A 35 -26.64 1.38 7.86
CA ALA A 35 -26.83 0.13 8.59
C ALA A 35 -28.30 -0.04 8.96
N ILE A 36 -28.92 1.01 9.52
CA ILE A 36 -30.37 1.05 9.77
C ILE A 36 -31.16 0.85 8.47
N ALA A 37 -30.70 1.42 7.35
CA ALA A 37 -31.35 1.21 6.06
C ALA A 37 -31.27 -0.25 5.57
N ALA A 38 -30.17 -0.97 5.86
CA ALA A 38 -29.98 -2.38 5.51
C ALA A 38 -30.81 -3.34 6.39
N GLU A 39 -30.99 -3.03 7.68
CA GLU A 39 -31.87 -3.78 8.58
C GLU A 39 -33.34 -3.58 8.18
N VAL A 40 -33.78 -2.32 8.09
CA VAL A 40 -35.17 -1.96 7.74
C VAL A 40 -35.57 -2.51 6.37
N ILE A 41 -34.70 -2.48 5.35
CA ILE A 41 -35.03 -3.07 4.05
C ILE A 41 -35.12 -4.60 4.06
N THR A 42 -34.41 -5.27 4.98
CA THR A 42 -34.46 -6.73 5.13
C THR A 42 -35.79 -7.14 5.75
N GLU A 43 -36.20 -6.46 6.83
CA GLU A 43 -37.50 -6.69 7.48
C GLU A 43 -38.68 -6.38 6.53
N LEU A 44 -38.66 -5.22 5.86
CA LEU A 44 -39.65 -4.85 4.83
C LEU A 44 -39.55 -5.70 3.55
N ALA A 45 -38.54 -6.56 3.40
CA ALA A 45 -38.50 -7.54 2.31
C ALA A 45 -39.09 -8.90 2.73
N ALA A 46 -39.04 -9.24 4.02
CA ALA A 46 -39.63 -10.45 4.58
C ALA A 46 -41.17 -10.35 4.67
N ASP A 47 -41.71 -9.20 5.08
CA ASP A 47 -43.16 -8.97 5.16
C ASP A 47 -43.69 -8.17 3.93
N PRO A 48 -44.46 -8.81 3.02
CA PRO A 48 -45.02 -8.14 1.84
C PRO A 48 -46.23 -7.25 2.14
N GLU A 49 -46.90 -7.36 3.29
CA GLU A 49 -47.97 -6.45 3.69
C GLU A 49 -47.38 -5.16 4.26
N MET A 50 -46.43 -5.27 5.21
CA MET A 50 -45.69 -4.12 5.75
C MET A 50 -44.94 -3.37 4.63
N LYS A 51 -44.37 -4.08 3.65
CA LYS A 51 -43.77 -3.48 2.44
C LYS A 51 -44.73 -2.61 1.63
N ARG A 52 -46.00 -3.02 1.50
CA ARG A 52 -47.02 -2.26 0.77
C ARG A 52 -47.45 -1.02 1.57
N ALA A 53 -47.61 -1.16 2.88
CA ALA A 53 -47.92 -0.05 3.78
C ALA A 53 -46.81 1.02 3.82
N HIS A 54 -45.53 0.61 3.72
CA HIS A 54 -44.37 1.50 3.85
C HIS A 54 -43.46 1.49 2.61
N LEU A 55 -44.06 1.45 1.41
CA LEU A 55 -43.31 1.42 0.14
C LEU A 55 -42.35 2.60 -0.02
N ALA A 56 -42.72 3.80 0.46
CA ALA A 56 -41.83 4.96 0.42
C ALA A 56 -40.56 4.75 1.24
N LEU A 57 -40.66 4.19 2.45
CA LEU A 57 -39.51 3.84 3.30
C LEU A 57 -38.59 2.84 2.60
N TYR A 58 -39.17 1.79 2.01
CA TYR A 58 -38.43 0.78 1.24
C TYR A 58 -37.62 1.40 0.09
N LEU A 59 -38.21 2.35 -0.64
CA LEU A 59 -37.51 3.08 -1.71
C LEU A 59 -36.41 3.99 -1.15
N CYS A 60 -36.66 4.71 -0.06
CA CYS A 60 -35.65 5.52 0.62
C CYS A 60 -34.44 4.68 1.09
N CYS A 61 -34.66 3.48 1.65
CA CYS A 61 -33.58 2.56 2.03
C CYS A 61 -32.74 2.13 0.82
N ARG A 62 -33.38 1.74 -0.30
CA ARG A 62 -32.65 1.39 -1.53
C ARG A 62 -31.82 2.56 -2.06
N GLU A 63 -32.34 3.77 -1.94
CA GLU A 63 -31.68 4.97 -2.44
C GLU A 63 -30.51 5.40 -1.55
N SER A 64 -30.63 5.31 -0.22
CA SER A 64 -29.54 5.64 0.71
C SER A 64 -28.40 4.63 0.61
N LEU A 65 -28.69 3.33 0.48
CA LEU A 65 -27.68 2.29 0.24
C LEU A 65 -26.89 2.53 -1.06
N ARG A 66 -27.57 2.81 -2.18
CA ARG A 66 -26.90 3.17 -3.45
C ARG A 66 -26.02 4.42 -3.34
N ARG A 67 -26.48 5.45 -2.63
CA ARG A 67 -25.67 6.65 -2.35
C ARG A 67 -24.47 6.33 -1.46
N HIS A 68 -24.60 5.40 -0.52
CA HIS A 68 -23.52 4.97 0.35
C HIS A 68 -22.44 4.23 -0.44
N GLU A 69 -22.81 3.24 -1.26
CA GLU A 69 -21.89 2.51 -2.16
C GLU A 69 -21.14 3.46 -3.11
N ALA A 70 -21.82 4.46 -3.68
CA ALA A 70 -21.21 5.47 -4.52
C ALA A 70 -20.20 6.36 -3.76
N ARG A 71 -20.47 6.69 -2.49
CA ARG A 71 -19.53 7.40 -1.61
C ARG A 71 -18.35 6.52 -1.21
N GLU A 72 -18.58 5.27 -0.85
CA GLU A 72 -17.53 4.32 -0.51
C GLU A 72 -16.57 4.07 -1.67
N THR A 73 -17.08 3.82 -2.87
CA THR A 73 -16.25 3.54 -4.06
C THR A 73 -15.36 4.75 -4.42
N ARG A 74 -15.87 5.98 -4.27
CA ARG A 74 -15.06 7.21 -4.38
C ARG A 74 -14.00 7.28 -3.28
N ASN A 75 -14.38 7.05 -2.02
CA ASN A 75 -13.47 7.13 -0.88
C ASN A 75 -12.36 6.06 -0.93
N LYS A 76 -12.68 4.83 -1.39
CA LYS A 76 -11.72 3.75 -1.63
C LYS A 76 -10.68 4.13 -2.67
N ARG A 77 -11.08 4.74 -3.79
CA ARG A 77 -10.15 5.27 -4.81
C ARG A 77 -9.26 6.38 -4.27
N ILE A 78 -9.82 7.33 -3.53
CA ILE A 78 -9.04 8.42 -2.90
C ILE A 78 -8.05 7.86 -1.88
N GLY A 79 -8.47 6.94 -1.00
CA GLY A 79 -7.61 6.31 -0.01
C GLY A 79 -6.47 5.50 -0.64
N GLN A 80 -6.74 4.74 -1.70
CA GLN A 80 -5.71 4.04 -2.49
C GLN A 80 -4.74 5.00 -3.16
N PHE A 81 -5.24 6.08 -3.77
CA PHE A 81 -4.41 7.11 -4.40
C PHE A 81 -3.49 7.80 -3.39
N VAL A 82 -4.03 8.29 -2.27
CA VAL A 82 -3.25 8.95 -1.20
C VAL A 82 -2.23 7.98 -0.59
N ARG A 83 -2.61 6.72 -0.34
CA ARG A 83 -1.69 5.70 0.18
C ARG A 83 -0.56 5.40 -0.82
N GLY A 84 -0.86 5.32 -2.11
CA GLY A 84 0.11 5.14 -3.18
C GLY A 84 1.07 6.34 -3.30
N LEU A 85 0.54 7.56 -3.25
CA LEU A 85 1.30 8.81 -3.32
C LEU A 85 2.22 8.98 -2.10
N CYS A 86 1.74 8.73 -0.89
CA CYS A 86 2.59 8.76 0.31
C CYS A 86 3.67 7.65 0.26
N HIS A 87 3.34 6.47 -0.24
CA HIS A 87 4.32 5.40 -0.40
C HIS A 87 5.39 5.74 -1.46
N SER A 88 5.02 6.40 -2.56
CA SER A 88 5.99 6.82 -3.58
C SER A 88 6.84 8.02 -3.15
N LEU A 89 6.27 9.00 -2.44
CA LEU A 89 6.98 10.22 -2.02
C LEU A 89 7.81 10.07 -0.75
N PHE A 90 7.45 9.17 0.16
CA PHE A 90 8.17 9.00 1.43
C PHE A 90 8.91 7.66 1.52
N ILE A 91 8.24 6.53 1.25
CA ILE A 91 8.81 5.21 1.53
C ILE A 91 9.86 4.83 0.47
N ARG A 92 9.56 4.98 -0.83
CA ARG A 92 10.52 4.70 -1.90
C ARG A 92 11.83 5.49 -1.78
N PRO A 93 11.85 6.83 -1.67
CA PRO A 93 13.11 7.57 -1.56
C PRO A 93 13.90 7.20 -0.32
N VAL A 94 13.26 7.04 0.86
CA VAL A 94 13.95 6.63 2.09
C VAL A 94 14.60 5.25 1.94
N VAL A 95 13.90 4.26 1.38
CA VAL A 95 14.45 2.91 1.15
C VAL A 95 15.61 2.95 0.16
N THR A 96 15.48 3.67 -0.97
CA THR A 96 16.59 3.80 -1.94
C THR A 96 17.80 4.55 -1.39
N LEU A 97 17.58 5.58 -0.55
CA LEU A 97 18.64 6.31 0.13
C LEU A 97 19.37 5.43 1.15
N GLN A 98 18.63 4.65 1.95
CA GLN A 98 19.20 3.67 2.87
C GLN A 98 20.02 2.60 2.13
N GLN A 99 19.54 2.09 1.00
CA GLN A 99 20.30 1.13 0.18
C GLN A 99 21.55 1.76 -0.44
N ARG A 100 21.48 2.99 -0.97
CA ARG A 100 22.68 3.71 -1.45
C ARG A 100 23.70 3.96 -0.34
N LEU A 101 23.25 4.33 0.86
CA LEU A 101 24.11 4.52 2.03
C LEU A 101 24.78 3.20 2.48
N ARG A 102 24.04 2.08 2.46
CA ARG A 102 24.59 0.75 2.79
C ARG A 102 25.62 0.29 1.76
N ASN A 103 25.26 0.30 0.48
CA ASN A 103 26.17 -0.07 -0.62
C ASN A 103 27.42 0.83 -0.65
N GLY A 104 27.25 2.14 -0.39
CA GLY A 104 28.37 3.08 -0.29
C GLY A 104 29.27 2.81 0.93
N ARG A 105 28.70 2.33 2.05
CA ARG A 105 29.49 1.89 3.20
C ARG A 105 30.26 0.61 2.91
N ASP A 106 29.63 -0.36 2.24
CA ASP A 106 30.27 -1.63 1.90
C ASP A 106 31.45 -1.39 0.93
N MET A 107 31.27 -0.52 -0.07
CA MET A 107 32.36 -0.05 -0.96
C MET A 107 33.46 0.72 -0.21
N ALA A 108 33.11 1.55 0.78
CA ALA A 108 34.09 2.27 1.60
C ALA A 108 34.86 1.34 2.56
N VAL A 109 34.26 0.23 2.99
CA VAL A 109 34.94 -0.83 3.76
C VAL A 109 35.89 -1.63 2.87
N GLU A 110 35.53 -1.89 1.61
CA GLU A 110 36.41 -2.53 0.62
C GLU A 110 37.59 -1.62 0.19
N CYS A 111 37.41 -0.30 0.30
CA CYS A 111 38.46 0.71 0.11
C CYS A 111 39.24 1.05 1.41
N LEU A 112 38.87 0.49 2.56
CA LEU A 112 39.71 0.55 3.75
C LEU A 112 40.91 -0.39 3.50
N PRO A 113 42.16 0.08 3.62
CA PRO A 113 43.30 -0.81 3.46
C PRO A 113 43.17 -1.95 4.48
N GLU A 114 43.23 -3.20 4.00
CA GLU A 114 43.24 -4.42 4.81
C GLU A 114 44.12 -4.17 6.04
N VAL A 115 43.49 -3.98 7.20
CA VAL A 115 44.22 -3.64 8.42
C VAL A 115 44.93 -4.91 8.84
N ALA A 116 46.15 -5.05 8.32
CA ALA A 116 46.96 -6.26 8.41
C ALA A 116 46.95 -6.77 9.85
N ASP A 117 46.19 -7.83 10.08
CA ASP A 117 45.87 -8.30 11.42
C ASP A 117 47.20 -8.52 12.16
N PRO A 118 47.49 -7.77 13.24
CA PRO A 118 48.81 -7.78 13.88
C PRO A 118 49.18 -9.14 14.47
N ARG A 119 48.26 -10.12 14.46
CA ARG A 119 48.54 -11.54 14.73
C ARG A 119 49.30 -12.27 13.62
N ALA A 120 49.17 -11.88 12.35
CA ALA A 120 49.89 -12.50 11.24
C ALA A 120 51.39 -12.12 11.24
N ALA A 121 51.70 -10.84 11.47
CA ALA A 121 53.08 -10.34 11.56
C ALA A 121 53.89 -11.01 12.70
N ALA A 122 53.22 -11.44 13.78
CA ALA A 122 53.85 -12.14 14.90
C ALA A 122 54.33 -13.57 14.55
N GLN A 123 53.71 -14.24 13.58
CA GLN A 123 54.11 -15.60 13.18
C GLN A 123 55.35 -15.58 12.27
N VAL A 124 55.44 -14.63 11.34
CA VAL A 124 56.59 -14.51 10.41
C VAL A 124 57.90 -14.23 11.17
N ARG A 125 57.84 -13.58 12.34
CA ARG A 125 59.01 -13.34 13.20
C ARG A 125 59.54 -14.60 13.94
N ARG A 126 58.93 -15.77 13.76
CA ARG A 126 59.37 -17.06 14.36
C ARG A 126 60.07 -18.02 13.39
N LEU A 127 60.48 -17.57 12.19
CA LEU A 127 61.36 -18.35 11.31
C LEU A 127 62.84 -18.05 11.61
N PRO A 128 63.64 -19.04 12.05
CA PRO A 128 65.02 -18.82 12.43
C PRO A 128 65.94 -18.59 11.23
N ARG A 129 66.71 -17.50 11.31
CA ARG A 129 67.75 -17.08 10.36
C ARG A 129 68.79 -18.19 10.11
N LYS A 130 68.78 -18.81 8.94
CA LYS A 130 69.80 -19.80 8.52
C LYS A 130 70.60 -19.31 7.29
N THR A 131 71.75 -18.74 7.59
CA THR A 131 73.02 -18.70 6.82
C THR A 131 73.05 -18.79 5.27
N ALA A 132 73.58 -17.71 4.67
CA ALA A 132 74.68 -17.67 3.68
C ALA A 132 74.49 -18.21 2.24
N GLY A 133 75.05 -17.47 1.25
CA GLY A 133 75.40 -18.03 -0.08
C GLY A 133 75.30 -17.10 -1.30
N THR A 134 76.33 -16.26 -1.51
CA THR A 134 76.88 -15.84 -2.84
C THR A 134 76.00 -15.61 -4.10
N ALA A 135 75.98 -14.33 -4.51
CA ALA A 135 76.49 -13.79 -5.79
C ALA A 135 75.65 -13.72 -7.10
N THR A 136 75.91 -12.61 -7.82
CA THR A 136 75.90 -12.41 -9.31
C THR A 136 74.70 -11.67 -9.96
N ARG A 137 74.94 -10.39 -10.33
CA ARG A 137 74.30 -9.57 -11.41
C ARG A 137 74.92 -9.95 -12.79
N PRO A 138 74.46 -9.50 -13.99
CA PRO A 138 73.61 -8.35 -14.35
C PRO A 138 72.29 -8.78 -15.08
N ALA A 139 71.54 -8.03 -15.91
CA ALA A 139 71.70 -6.72 -16.57
C ALA A 139 70.33 -6.04 -16.93
N SER A 140 70.42 -4.91 -17.66
CA SER A 140 69.63 -4.42 -18.82
C SER A 140 68.27 -5.03 -19.24
N ASP A 141 67.33 -4.31 -19.87
CA ASP A 141 67.41 -2.96 -20.46
C ASP A 141 66.06 -2.22 -20.66
N GLN A 142 66.17 -0.89 -20.78
CA GLN A 142 65.40 0.06 -21.61
C GLN A 142 63.84 0.24 -21.58
N ARG A 143 63.49 1.53 -21.52
CA ARG A 143 62.22 2.26 -21.75
C ARG A 143 62.27 2.80 -23.22
N PRO A 144 61.18 3.03 -24.01
CA PRO A 144 60.27 4.16 -23.71
C PRO A 144 58.80 4.16 -24.21
N THR A 145 58.09 5.17 -23.69
CA THR A 145 56.77 5.76 -24.03
C THR A 145 56.83 6.47 -25.41
N PRO A 146 55.73 6.84 -26.13
CA PRO A 146 54.74 7.87 -25.70
C PRO A 146 53.25 7.61 -26.11
N ALA A 147 52.39 8.59 -25.79
CA ALA A 147 50.93 8.59 -25.95
C ALA A 147 50.44 9.12 -27.32
N ASP A 148 49.15 8.91 -27.66
CA ASP A 148 48.11 9.98 -27.72
C ASP A 148 46.68 9.43 -28.00
N PRO A 149 45.59 10.26 -27.97
CA PRO A 149 44.22 9.79 -27.69
C PRO A 149 43.20 9.92 -28.84
N ALA A 150 42.03 9.27 -28.71
CA ALA A 150 40.68 9.79 -29.04
C ALA A 150 39.58 8.72 -28.88
N PRO A 151 38.41 9.02 -28.28
CA PRO A 151 37.20 8.22 -28.44
C PRO A 151 36.31 8.79 -29.56
N ALA A 152 35.86 7.94 -30.47
CA ALA A 152 34.97 8.31 -31.57
C ALA A 152 33.56 7.71 -31.41
N THR A 153 32.56 8.57 -31.64
CA THR A 153 31.23 8.26 -32.20
C THR A 153 30.34 7.21 -31.53
N ALA A 154 29.19 7.67 -31.04
CA ALA A 154 27.96 6.88 -30.99
C ALA A 154 26.78 7.75 -31.45
N GLU A 155 26.21 7.41 -32.61
CA GLU A 155 24.94 7.96 -33.09
C GLU A 155 23.76 7.43 -32.25
N GLY A 156 22.64 8.16 -32.20
CA GLY A 156 21.33 7.61 -31.79
C GLY A 156 20.53 7.14 -33.02
N PRO A 157 19.18 7.12 -32.98
CA PRO A 157 18.26 7.09 -31.85
C PRO A 157 17.10 6.05 -32.06
N ALA A 158 15.96 6.24 -31.37
CA ALA A 158 14.66 5.52 -31.48
C ALA A 158 14.56 4.17 -30.72
N PRO A 159 13.40 3.87 -30.09
CA PRO A 159 12.15 3.55 -30.81
C PRO A 159 10.90 4.28 -30.31
N PRO A 160 9.84 4.30 -31.13
CA PRO A 160 8.49 4.11 -30.61
C PRO A 160 7.66 3.15 -31.46
N ASP A 161 7.08 2.12 -30.86
CA ASP A 161 5.95 1.42 -31.46
C ASP A 161 4.91 1.07 -30.38
N VAL A 162 3.72 1.64 -30.54
CA VAL A 162 2.61 1.54 -29.58
C VAL A 162 1.50 0.74 -30.23
N LYS A 163 1.19 -0.43 -29.67
CA LYS A 163 0.03 -1.23 -30.08
C LYS A 163 -0.89 -1.55 -28.91
N VAL A 164 -1.94 -0.74 -28.79
CA VAL A 164 -3.09 -0.91 -27.88
C VAL A 164 -4.19 -1.67 -28.67
N PRO A 165 -4.99 -2.55 -28.04
CA PRO A 165 -5.58 -3.68 -28.76
C PRO A 165 -6.91 -3.37 -29.47
N LEU A 166 -7.19 -4.14 -30.53
CA LEU A 166 -8.48 -4.14 -31.23
C LEU A 166 -9.47 -5.11 -30.55
N ARG A 167 -10.76 -4.75 -30.55
CA ARG A 167 -11.85 -5.47 -29.87
C ARG A 167 -13.00 -5.76 -30.85
N ALA A 168 -13.24 -7.03 -31.12
CA ALA A 168 -14.46 -7.65 -31.69
C ALA A 168 -14.24 -9.17 -31.63
N THR A 169 -15.22 -10.04 -31.43
CA THR A 169 -16.69 -9.93 -31.49
C THR A 169 -17.33 -10.52 -30.23
#